data_AF-A0AAX4K2C4-F1
#
_entry.id   AF-A0AAX4K2C4-F1
#
_cell.length_a   1.000
_cell.length_b   1.000
_cell.length_c   1.000
_cell.angle_alpha   90.00
_cell.angle_beta   90.00
_cell.angle_gamma   90.00
#
_symmetry.space_group_name_H-M   'P 1'
#
loop_
_entity.id
_entity.type
_entity.pdbx_description
1 polymer ?
#
loop_
_entity_poly.entity_id
_entity_poly.type
_entity_poly.pdbx_seq_one_letter_code
_entity_poly.pdbx_strand_id
1 'polypeptide(L)'
;MLRYIATFDSLEELDIEDVQRCEHNNSEYGPPTPNGRLSAFPRLDFPSLVSLSIDVTCTRCACQLLDMIVPRSPNLKYLKYHLTRGIFEGEAGFGDVIWDIEESLLGPFQAWCWRQKSEYLPLKTLNLRYSEIDLYGEDQVQTKWKDVMKLVFTTFPDLEHVSIAQNDDLQGILQARFGILILPVDSVNYSRDTRIEVIDHIARNVQRQAIRDFIAELSPPLNLKYFDPAFFVQRSFVGPCLQPPDRWRSKRTYFREEHRRQVNKNVEDDGMAETLLRSNMVTIAHRLIELIPSLENGAFWEDASSKTQINWYRWEWKRVSKGYNDDEHEFSIELDK
;
A
#
# COMPACT_ATOMS: atom_id res chain seq x y z
N MET A 1 3.86 -30.19 -6.98
CA MET A 1 2.83 -29.51 -6.16
C MET A 1 1.59 -29.12 -6.98
N LEU A 2 1.66 -28.12 -7.87
CA LEU A 2 0.48 -27.62 -8.60
C LEU A 2 -0.33 -28.70 -9.35
N ARG A 3 0.32 -29.73 -9.93
CA ARG A 3 -0.39 -30.87 -10.54
C ARG A 3 -1.31 -31.61 -9.57
N TYR A 4 -0.88 -31.78 -8.32
CA TYR A 4 -1.67 -32.44 -7.29
C TYR A 4 -2.79 -31.52 -6.79
N ILE A 5 -2.51 -30.21 -6.66
CA ILE A 5 -3.52 -29.22 -6.28
C ILE A 5 -4.63 -29.13 -7.33
N ALA A 6 -4.29 -29.19 -8.62
CA ALA A 6 -5.26 -29.17 -9.70
C ALA A 6 -6.17 -30.42 -9.77
N THR A 7 -5.95 -31.45 -8.96
CA THR A 7 -6.90 -32.58 -8.87
C THR A 7 -8.07 -32.32 -7.93
N PHE A 8 -8.05 -31.22 -7.18
CA PHE A 8 -9.15 -30.83 -6.31
C PHE A 8 -10.15 -29.95 -7.08
N ASP A 9 -11.15 -30.59 -7.70
CA ASP A 9 -12.18 -29.89 -8.49
C ASP A 9 -13.00 -28.88 -7.67
N SER A 10 -13.04 -29.04 -6.34
CA SER A 10 -13.74 -28.18 -5.38
C SER A 10 -12.79 -27.21 -4.64
N LEU A 11 -11.59 -26.94 -5.18
CA LEU A 11 -10.66 -26.00 -4.56
C LEU A 11 -11.16 -24.57 -4.74
N GLU A 12 -11.69 -23.97 -3.67
CA GLU A 12 -12.19 -22.59 -3.66
C GLU A 12 -11.13 -21.58 -3.25
N GLU A 13 -10.16 -21.99 -2.43
CA GLU A 13 -9.12 -21.13 -1.89
C GLU A 13 -7.75 -21.80 -2.00
N LEU A 14 -6.74 -21.04 -2.42
CA LEU A 14 -5.37 -21.50 -2.51
C LEU A 14 -4.43 -20.46 -1.93
N ASP A 15 -3.72 -20.85 -0.88
CA ASP A 15 -2.66 -20.04 -0.27
C ASP A 15 -1.30 -20.72 -0.51
N ILE A 16 -0.35 -19.94 -1.00
CA ILE A 16 1.02 -20.38 -1.28
C ILE A 16 1.96 -19.42 -0.55
N GLU A 17 2.42 -19.84 0.62
CA GLU A 17 3.33 -19.08 1.47
C GLU A 17 4.68 -19.80 1.60
N ASP A 18 5.73 -19.07 1.98
CA ASP A 18 7.00 -19.61 2.49
C ASP A 18 7.69 -20.66 1.60
N VAL A 19 7.71 -20.42 0.28
CA VAL A 19 8.47 -21.28 -0.64
C VAL A 19 9.97 -21.08 -0.41
N GLN A 20 10.55 -21.94 0.44
CA GLN A 20 11.94 -21.81 0.92
C GLN A 20 13.01 -22.04 -0.14
N ARG A 21 12.68 -22.66 -1.28
CA ARG A 21 13.64 -22.97 -2.34
C ARG A 21 13.04 -22.72 -3.71
N CYS A 22 13.76 -21.92 -4.50
CA CYS A 22 13.44 -21.69 -5.89
C CYS A 22 14.35 -22.51 -6.81
N GLU A 23 13.79 -23.25 -7.76
CA GLU A 23 14.56 -24.10 -8.69
C GLU A 23 14.99 -23.37 -9.98
N HIS A 24 14.76 -22.06 -10.09
CA HIS A 24 15.07 -21.33 -11.32
C HIS A 24 16.56 -21.05 -11.55
N ASN A 25 17.44 -21.36 -10.58
CA ASN A 25 18.89 -21.16 -10.69
C ASN A 25 19.64 -22.36 -11.30
N ASN A 26 18.99 -23.52 -11.44
CA ASN A 26 19.64 -24.71 -11.99
C ASN A 26 19.46 -24.90 -13.50
N SER A 27 18.64 -24.08 -14.17
CA SER A 27 18.55 -24.12 -15.64
C SER A 27 19.57 -23.16 -16.24
N GLU A 28 20.76 -23.68 -16.51
CA GLU A 28 21.80 -23.06 -17.31
C GLU A 28 21.21 -22.37 -18.56
N TYR A 29 21.34 -21.05 -18.63
CA TYR A 29 21.51 -20.23 -19.84
C TYR A 29 20.54 -20.40 -21.04
N GLY A 30 19.35 -20.95 -20.85
CA GLY A 30 18.30 -20.92 -21.86
C GLY A 30 17.36 -19.72 -21.67
N PRO A 31 17.03 -18.93 -22.71
CA PRO A 31 15.92 -17.99 -22.60
C PRO A 31 14.67 -18.77 -22.20
N PRO A 32 13.87 -18.26 -21.24
CA PRO A 32 12.60 -18.88 -20.91
C PRO A 32 11.78 -18.90 -22.18
N THR A 33 11.58 -20.09 -22.76
CA THR A 33 10.65 -20.21 -23.88
C THR A 33 9.26 -19.86 -23.33
N PRO A 34 8.50 -18.95 -23.96
CA PRO A 34 7.18 -18.54 -23.48
C PRO A 34 6.23 -19.73 -23.24
N ASN A 35 6.49 -20.82 -23.95
CA ASN A 35 5.71 -22.06 -23.90
C ASN A 35 6.35 -23.19 -23.06
N GLY A 36 7.60 -23.05 -22.59
CA GLY A 36 8.42 -24.17 -22.13
C GLY A 36 8.01 -24.84 -20.82
N ARG A 37 7.31 -24.11 -19.93
CA ARG A 37 6.79 -24.68 -18.67
C ARG A 37 5.28 -24.87 -18.69
N LEU A 38 4.52 -23.96 -19.31
CA LEU A 38 3.05 -24.01 -19.36
C LEU A 38 2.51 -25.14 -20.25
N SER A 39 3.18 -25.46 -21.36
CA SER A 39 2.76 -26.53 -22.28
C SER A 39 2.88 -27.94 -21.68
N ALA A 40 3.69 -28.11 -20.64
CA ALA A 40 3.83 -29.38 -19.93
C ALA A 40 2.65 -29.70 -18.99
N PHE A 41 1.67 -28.78 -18.88
CA PHE A 41 0.54 -28.90 -17.96
C PHE A 41 -0.81 -28.54 -18.61
N PRO A 42 -1.23 -29.24 -19.69
CA PRO A 42 -2.47 -28.92 -20.41
C PRO A 42 -3.76 -29.16 -19.62
N ARG A 43 -3.71 -29.79 -18.43
CA ARG A 43 -4.87 -30.09 -17.57
C ARG A 43 -4.85 -29.36 -16.22
N LEU A 44 -3.98 -28.38 -16.05
CA LEU A 44 -4.07 -27.51 -14.89
C LEU A 44 -5.19 -26.52 -15.19
N ASP A 45 -6.33 -26.68 -14.52
CA ASP A 45 -7.45 -25.74 -14.50
C ASP A 45 -7.95 -25.65 -13.06
N PHE A 46 -8.42 -24.47 -12.66
CA PHE A 46 -8.93 -24.20 -11.31
C PHE A 46 -10.34 -23.62 -11.41
N PRO A 47 -11.32 -24.39 -11.90
CA PRO A 47 -12.64 -23.87 -12.24
C PRO A 47 -13.38 -23.32 -11.01
N SER A 48 -13.14 -23.87 -9.83
CA SER A 48 -13.81 -23.47 -8.58
C SER A 48 -13.03 -22.44 -7.76
N LEU A 49 -11.81 -22.05 -8.17
CA LEU A 49 -10.98 -21.18 -7.36
C LEU A 49 -11.52 -19.74 -7.35
N VAL A 50 -11.82 -19.26 -6.14
CA VAL A 50 -12.39 -17.95 -5.84
C VAL A 50 -11.36 -17.04 -5.17
N SER A 51 -10.46 -17.59 -4.35
CA SER A 51 -9.44 -16.85 -3.60
C SER A 51 -8.04 -17.39 -3.86
N LEU A 52 -7.08 -16.51 -4.16
CA LEU A 52 -5.67 -16.84 -4.36
C LEU A 52 -4.79 -15.93 -3.51
N SER A 53 -3.91 -16.54 -2.71
CA SER A 53 -2.85 -15.85 -1.97
C SER A 53 -1.49 -16.42 -2.37
N ILE A 54 -0.56 -15.54 -2.76
CA ILE A 54 0.82 -15.90 -3.13
C ILE A 54 1.78 -15.00 -2.34
N ASP A 55 2.31 -15.51 -1.24
CA ASP A 55 3.34 -14.87 -0.43
C ASP A 55 4.66 -15.62 -0.57
N VAL A 56 5.30 -15.42 -1.72
CA VAL A 56 6.55 -16.09 -2.08
C VAL A 56 7.67 -15.05 -2.16
N THR A 57 8.71 -15.24 -1.34
CA THR A 57 9.87 -14.34 -1.23
C THR A 57 10.59 -14.12 -2.56
N CYS A 58 10.55 -15.11 -3.45
CA CYS A 58 11.09 -14.95 -4.79
C CYS A 58 10.04 -14.37 -5.76
N THR A 59 10.24 -13.10 -6.17
CA THR A 59 9.43 -12.45 -7.21
C THR A 59 9.27 -13.30 -8.47
N ARG A 60 10.34 -13.94 -8.97
CA ARG A 60 10.25 -14.78 -10.18
C ARG A 60 9.27 -15.94 -9.99
N CYS A 61 9.32 -16.59 -8.83
CA CYS A 61 8.39 -17.66 -8.50
C CYS A 61 6.96 -17.13 -8.33
N ALA A 62 6.79 -16.00 -7.66
CA ALA A 62 5.49 -15.36 -7.48
C ALA A 62 4.84 -15.03 -8.85
N CYS A 63 5.57 -14.37 -9.76
CA CYS A 63 5.09 -14.06 -11.11
C CYS A 63 4.77 -15.33 -11.91
N GLN A 64 5.64 -16.35 -11.87
CA GLN A 64 5.37 -17.63 -12.54
C GLN A 64 4.11 -18.32 -12.00
N LEU A 65 3.87 -18.24 -10.68
CA LEU A 65 2.66 -18.77 -10.07
C LEU A 65 1.42 -18.00 -10.53
N LEU A 66 1.49 -16.67 -10.62
CA LEU A 66 0.41 -15.84 -11.17
C LEU A 66 0.11 -16.20 -12.63
N ASP A 67 1.13 -16.24 -13.50
CA ASP A 67 1.00 -16.61 -14.91
C ASP A 67 0.40 -18.01 -15.11
N MET A 68 0.71 -18.93 -14.19
CA MET A 68 0.14 -20.26 -14.20
C MET A 68 -1.31 -20.23 -13.71
N ILE A 69 -1.58 -19.76 -12.50
CA ILE A 69 -2.84 -19.99 -11.80
C ILE A 69 -3.93 -19.02 -12.27
N VAL A 70 -3.63 -17.73 -12.39
CA VAL A 70 -4.63 -16.69 -12.65
C VAL A 70 -5.41 -16.99 -13.92
N PRO A 71 -4.80 -17.19 -15.12
CA PRO A 71 -5.55 -17.44 -16.36
C PRO A 71 -6.49 -18.66 -16.31
N ARG A 72 -6.21 -19.60 -15.41
CA ARG A 72 -6.92 -20.88 -15.23
C ARG A 72 -8.02 -20.83 -14.18
N SER A 73 -8.25 -19.66 -13.58
CA SER A 73 -9.16 -19.45 -12.46
C SER A 73 -10.30 -18.51 -12.89
N PRO A 74 -11.33 -18.99 -13.61
CA PRO A 74 -12.40 -18.15 -14.17
C PRO A 74 -13.26 -17.47 -13.09
N ASN A 75 -13.30 -18.02 -11.88
CA ASN A 75 -14.14 -17.54 -10.78
C ASN A 75 -13.35 -16.73 -9.73
N LEU A 76 -12.10 -16.35 -10.03
CA LEU A 76 -11.23 -15.64 -9.11
C LEU A 76 -11.79 -14.25 -8.78
N LYS A 77 -12.01 -13.99 -7.48
CA LYS A 77 -12.54 -12.73 -6.95
C LYS A 77 -11.61 -12.06 -5.95
N TYR A 78 -10.78 -12.83 -5.26
CA TYR A 78 -9.88 -12.34 -4.22
C TYR A 78 -8.44 -12.70 -4.57
N LEU A 79 -7.57 -11.69 -4.60
CA LEU A 79 -6.16 -11.88 -4.91
C LEU A 79 -5.30 -11.16 -3.87
N LYS A 80 -4.44 -11.90 -3.19
CA LYS A 80 -3.35 -11.38 -2.37
C LYS A 80 -2.04 -11.84 -2.99
N TYR A 81 -1.10 -10.94 -3.22
CA TYR A 81 0.25 -11.39 -3.56
C TYR A 81 1.33 -10.39 -3.19
N HIS A 82 2.53 -10.94 -3.02
CA HIS A 82 3.71 -10.23 -2.56
C HIS A 82 4.85 -10.36 -3.59
N LEU A 83 5.36 -9.23 -4.06
CA LEU A 83 6.48 -9.14 -4.98
C LEU A 83 7.70 -8.51 -4.29
N THR A 84 8.55 -9.33 -3.67
CA THR A 84 9.79 -8.88 -3.00
C THR A 84 11.03 -9.13 -3.85
N ARG A 85 12.03 -8.23 -3.80
CA ARG A 85 13.38 -8.55 -4.25
C ARG A 85 13.94 -9.63 -3.34
N GLY A 86 13.89 -10.88 -3.80
CA GLY A 86 14.55 -11.98 -3.13
C GLY A 86 16.06 -11.73 -3.15
N ILE A 87 16.62 -11.19 -2.07
CA ILE A 87 18.06 -11.18 -1.85
C ILE A 87 18.39 -12.52 -1.21
N PHE A 88 18.68 -13.52 -2.03
CA PHE A 88 19.20 -14.79 -1.51
C PHE A 88 20.65 -14.55 -1.07
N GLU A 89 20.91 -14.68 0.24
CA GLU A 89 22.25 -14.62 0.81
C GLU A 89 23.15 -15.65 0.12
N GLY A 90 24.01 -15.18 -0.80
CA GLY A 90 24.87 -16.01 -1.65
C GLY A 90 24.80 -15.70 -3.15
N GLU A 91 23.79 -14.94 -3.61
CA GLU A 91 23.55 -14.67 -5.03
C GLU A 91 23.82 -13.21 -5.45
N ALA A 92 24.57 -12.45 -4.65
CA ALA A 92 24.95 -11.05 -4.90
C ALA A 92 25.78 -10.80 -6.17
N GLY A 93 25.97 -11.80 -7.04
CA GLY A 93 26.68 -11.70 -8.32
C GLY A 93 25.82 -12.00 -9.56
N PHE A 94 24.56 -12.42 -9.42
CA PHE A 94 23.69 -12.69 -10.56
C PHE A 94 22.87 -11.44 -10.85
N GLY A 95 23.06 -10.89 -12.06
CA GLY A 95 22.55 -9.60 -12.49
C GLY A 95 21.13 -9.32 -12.04
N ASP A 96 20.93 -8.10 -11.51
CA ASP A 96 19.65 -7.58 -11.07
C ASP A 96 18.59 -7.90 -12.13
N VAL A 97 17.70 -8.85 -11.83
CA VAL A 97 16.56 -9.08 -12.70
C VAL A 97 15.69 -7.84 -12.54
N ILE A 98 15.72 -7.00 -13.56
CA ILE A 98 14.82 -5.88 -13.72
C ILE A 98 13.42 -6.46 -13.92
N TRP A 99 12.57 -6.35 -12.90
CA TRP A 99 11.16 -6.68 -13.04
C TRP A 99 10.39 -5.39 -13.27
N ASP A 100 9.57 -5.38 -14.32
CA ASP A 100 8.57 -4.33 -14.50
C ASP A 100 7.30 -4.73 -13.76
N ILE A 101 6.88 -3.89 -12.81
CA ILE A 101 5.63 -4.08 -12.06
C ILE A 101 4.44 -4.07 -13.00
N GLU A 102 4.49 -3.28 -14.07
CA GLU A 102 3.42 -3.23 -15.06
C GLU A 102 3.31 -4.56 -15.80
N GLU A 103 4.41 -5.11 -16.28
CA GLU A 103 4.43 -6.43 -16.95
C GLU A 103 4.01 -7.55 -15.98
N SER A 104 4.56 -7.54 -14.76
CA SER A 104 4.29 -8.55 -13.73
C SER A 104 2.85 -8.55 -13.26
N LEU A 105 2.21 -7.37 -13.23
CA LEU A 105 0.80 -7.21 -12.94
C LEU A 105 -0.01 -7.59 -14.18
N LEU A 106 0.13 -6.89 -15.31
CA LEU A 106 -0.74 -7.03 -16.48
C LEU A 106 -0.68 -8.41 -17.16
N GLY A 107 0.49 -9.05 -17.24
CA GLY A 107 0.68 -10.29 -18.01
C GLY A 107 -0.33 -11.39 -17.66
N PRO A 108 -0.41 -11.82 -16.38
CA PRO A 108 -1.39 -12.81 -15.94
C PRO A 108 -2.84 -12.45 -16.25
N PHE A 109 -3.23 -11.18 -16.13
CA PHE A 109 -4.61 -10.74 -16.34
C PHE A 109 -4.98 -10.64 -17.81
N GLN A 110 -4.07 -10.16 -18.67
CA GLN A 110 -4.27 -10.19 -20.12
C GLN A 110 -4.41 -11.63 -20.63
N ALA A 111 -3.58 -12.54 -20.10
CA ALA A 111 -3.70 -13.96 -20.41
C ALA A 111 -5.03 -14.56 -19.94
N TRP A 112 -5.56 -14.12 -18.78
CA TRP A 112 -6.91 -14.46 -18.34
C TRP A 112 -7.98 -13.93 -19.29
N CYS A 113 -7.96 -12.64 -19.63
CA CYS A 113 -8.92 -12.01 -20.54
C CYS A 113 -8.97 -12.72 -21.89
N TRP A 114 -7.80 -13.01 -22.46
CA TRP A 114 -7.68 -13.76 -23.71
C TRP A 114 -8.31 -15.16 -23.61
N ARG A 115 -8.02 -15.89 -22.52
CA ARG A 115 -8.52 -17.26 -22.33
C ARG A 115 -10.03 -17.30 -22.09
N GLN A 116 -10.55 -16.39 -21.26
CA GLN A 116 -11.96 -16.33 -20.91
C GLN A 116 -12.82 -15.58 -21.94
N LYS A 117 -12.18 -14.94 -22.95
CA LYS A 117 -12.84 -14.07 -23.93
C LYS A 117 -13.65 -12.96 -23.24
N SER A 118 -13.07 -12.41 -22.18
CA SER A 118 -13.60 -11.29 -21.41
C SER A 118 -12.69 -10.08 -21.56
N GLU A 119 -13.21 -8.88 -21.37
CA GLU A 119 -12.43 -7.64 -21.46
C GLU A 119 -11.59 -7.41 -20.19
N TYR A 120 -12.10 -7.83 -19.03
CA TYR A 120 -11.44 -7.66 -17.73
C TYR A 120 -11.73 -8.83 -16.79
N LEU A 121 -10.83 -9.04 -15.81
CA LEU A 121 -11.03 -9.96 -14.68
C LEU A 121 -11.93 -9.29 -13.63
N PRO A 122 -13.10 -9.86 -13.25
CA PRO A 122 -14.03 -9.25 -12.28
C PRO A 122 -13.54 -9.42 -10.83
N LEU A 123 -12.32 -8.98 -10.56
CA LEU A 123 -11.68 -9.04 -9.25
C LEU A 123 -12.35 -8.07 -8.28
N LYS A 124 -12.68 -8.54 -7.08
CA LYS A 124 -13.35 -7.77 -6.03
C LYS A 124 -12.41 -7.26 -4.94
N THR A 125 -11.36 -8.02 -4.65
CA THR A 125 -10.36 -7.64 -3.64
C THR A 125 -8.96 -7.87 -4.19
N LEU A 126 -8.12 -6.84 -4.05
CA LEU A 126 -6.70 -6.91 -4.33
C LEU A 126 -5.89 -6.45 -3.12
N ASN A 127 -5.01 -7.32 -2.63
CA ASN A 127 -3.98 -7.00 -1.66
C ASN A 127 -2.61 -7.18 -2.33
N LEU A 128 -2.00 -6.06 -2.75
CA LEU A 128 -0.71 -6.04 -3.41
C LEU A 128 0.35 -5.52 -2.44
N ARG A 129 1.34 -6.37 -2.16
CA ARG A 129 2.59 -5.93 -1.56
C ARG A 129 3.67 -6.02 -2.60
N TYR A 130 4.49 -4.99 -2.75
CA TYR A 130 5.63 -5.05 -3.64
C TYR A 130 6.79 -4.22 -3.09
N SER A 131 7.97 -4.40 -3.65
CA SER A 131 9.11 -3.56 -3.33
C SER A 131 9.57 -2.76 -4.53
N GLU A 132 10.17 -1.60 -4.27
CA GLU A 132 10.86 -0.88 -5.34
C GLU A 132 12.11 -1.62 -5.76
N ILE A 133 12.36 -1.61 -7.06
CA ILE A 133 13.68 -1.95 -7.56
C ILE A 133 14.34 -0.65 -7.99
N ASP A 134 15.38 -0.25 -7.25
CA ASP A 134 16.30 0.83 -7.61
C ASP A 134 17.11 0.41 -8.85
N LEU A 135 16.51 0.52 -10.02
CA LEU A 135 17.11 0.00 -11.27
C LEU A 135 17.91 1.04 -12.04
N TYR A 136 17.69 2.33 -11.78
CA TYR A 136 18.35 3.41 -12.49
C TYR A 136 18.62 4.53 -11.50
N GLY A 137 19.89 4.73 -11.17
CA GLY A 137 20.35 5.50 -10.01
C GLY A 137 19.56 6.78 -9.75
N GLU A 138 19.16 6.97 -8.49
CA GLU A 138 18.48 8.08 -7.77
C GLU A 138 17.47 9.03 -8.50
N ASP A 139 17.52 9.22 -9.81
CA ASP A 139 16.73 10.18 -10.58
C ASP A 139 15.49 9.58 -11.28
N GLN A 140 15.35 8.25 -11.39
CA GLN A 140 14.17 7.60 -12.02
C GLN A 140 13.26 6.83 -11.05
N VAL A 141 13.59 6.83 -9.76
CA VAL A 141 12.80 6.18 -8.69
C VAL A 141 11.51 6.95 -8.39
N GLN A 142 11.42 8.19 -8.87
CA GLN A 142 10.26 9.06 -8.70
C GLN A 142 9.21 8.76 -9.77
N THR A 143 8.13 8.07 -9.39
CA THR A 143 6.71 8.24 -9.82
C THR A 143 5.91 6.93 -9.92
N LYS A 144 6.51 5.75 -9.73
CA LYS A 144 5.79 4.50 -10.04
C LYS A 144 4.59 4.18 -9.15
N TRP A 145 4.55 4.57 -7.87
CA TRP A 145 3.45 4.11 -6.99
C TRP A 145 2.07 4.65 -7.42
N LYS A 146 1.99 5.93 -7.75
CA LYS A 146 0.76 6.55 -8.26
C LYS A 146 0.35 5.88 -9.58
N ASP A 147 1.32 5.59 -10.44
CA ASP A 147 1.10 4.93 -11.72
C ASP A 147 0.65 3.46 -11.54
N VAL A 148 1.20 2.74 -10.55
CA VAL A 148 0.77 1.38 -10.17
C VAL A 148 -0.69 1.38 -9.70
N MET A 149 -1.11 2.36 -8.89
CA MET A 149 -2.52 2.44 -8.51
C MET A 149 -3.44 2.76 -9.68
N LYS A 150 -3.06 3.70 -10.54
CA LYS A 150 -3.82 3.98 -11.77
C LYS A 150 -3.94 2.73 -12.64
N LEU A 151 -2.85 1.99 -12.77
CA LEU A 151 -2.80 0.73 -13.49
C LEU A 151 -3.76 -0.28 -12.87
N VAL A 152 -3.73 -0.47 -11.54
CA VAL A 152 -4.65 -1.35 -10.80
C VAL A 152 -6.10 -0.95 -11.05
N PHE A 153 -6.46 0.32 -10.88
CA PHE A 153 -7.84 0.79 -11.06
C PHE A 153 -8.33 0.69 -12.50
N THR A 154 -7.44 0.90 -13.47
CA THR A 154 -7.75 0.69 -14.90
C THR A 154 -7.92 -0.78 -15.24
N THR A 155 -7.10 -1.65 -14.65
CA THR A 155 -7.11 -3.11 -14.92
C THR A 155 -8.29 -3.81 -14.26
N PHE A 156 -8.71 -3.35 -13.08
CA PHE A 156 -9.78 -3.96 -12.28
C PHE A 156 -10.88 -2.95 -11.95
N PRO A 157 -11.77 -2.65 -12.91
CA PRO A 157 -12.83 -1.66 -12.74
C PRO A 157 -13.90 -2.06 -11.71
N ASP A 158 -13.92 -3.34 -11.31
CA ASP A 158 -14.91 -3.90 -10.38
C ASP A 158 -14.39 -4.05 -8.94
N LEU A 159 -13.21 -3.49 -8.61
CA LEU A 159 -12.65 -3.59 -7.26
C LEU A 159 -13.55 -2.94 -6.22
N GLU A 160 -13.82 -3.70 -5.16
CA GLU A 160 -14.50 -3.21 -3.96
C GLU A 160 -13.49 -2.98 -2.83
N HIS A 161 -12.36 -3.69 -2.83
CA HIS A 161 -11.34 -3.59 -1.79
C HIS A 161 -9.95 -3.53 -2.42
N VAL A 162 -9.17 -2.52 -2.04
CA VAL A 162 -7.78 -2.41 -2.47
C VAL A 162 -6.88 -2.10 -1.27
N SER A 163 -5.82 -2.88 -1.13
CA SER A 163 -4.69 -2.59 -0.25
C SER A 163 -3.42 -2.69 -1.07
N ILE A 164 -2.66 -1.59 -1.14
CA ILE A 164 -1.40 -1.52 -1.88
C ILE A 164 -0.34 -0.97 -0.94
N ALA A 165 0.65 -1.81 -0.64
CA ALA A 165 1.76 -1.47 0.23
C ALA A 165 3.08 -1.69 -0.50
N GLN A 166 3.96 -0.71 -0.38
CA GLN A 166 5.34 -0.83 -0.84
C GLN A 166 6.23 -1.15 0.35
N ASN A 167 7.13 -2.13 0.22
CA ASN A 167 8.06 -2.51 1.28
C ASN A 167 9.50 -2.27 0.84
N ASP A 168 10.37 -1.99 1.80
CA ASP A 168 11.82 -2.11 1.66
C ASP A 168 12.20 -3.57 1.87
N ASP A 169 12.67 -4.25 0.83
CA ASP A 169 13.06 -5.67 0.95
C ASP A 169 14.22 -5.91 1.90
N LEU A 170 15.11 -4.93 2.09
CA LEU A 170 16.28 -5.11 2.97
C LEU A 170 15.88 -5.21 4.44
N GLN A 171 14.81 -4.52 4.81
CA GLN A 171 14.39 -4.41 6.21
C GLN A 171 13.01 -5.04 6.46
N GLY A 172 12.28 -5.40 5.40
CA GLY A 172 10.89 -5.84 5.47
C GLY A 172 9.96 -4.73 5.99
N ILE A 173 10.38 -3.46 5.90
CA ILE A 173 9.67 -2.31 6.48
C ILE A 173 8.79 -1.69 5.41
N LEU A 174 7.54 -1.37 5.76
CA LEU A 174 6.65 -0.59 4.91
C LEU A 174 7.32 0.74 4.54
N GLN A 175 7.41 1.03 3.24
CA GLN A 175 7.77 2.34 2.71
C GLN A 175 6.49 3.12 2.41
N ALA A 176 5.90 3.75 3.44
CA ALA A 176 4.78 4.65 3.22
C ALA A 176 5.30 5.91 2.50
N ARG A 177 5.05 6.02 1.19
CA ARG A 177 5.56 7.14 0.38
C ARG A 177 4.81 8.44 0.57
N PHE A 178 3.49 8.33 0.74
CA PHE A 178 2.59 9.47 0.73
C PHE A 178 2.23 9.88 2.14
N GLY A 179 2.72 11.06 2.52
CA GLY A 179 2.33 11.75 3.74
C GLY A 179 1.08 12.57 3.49
N ILE A 180 0.15 12.58 4.43
CA ILE A 180 -0.98 13.51 4.40
C ILE A 180 -0.76 14.61 5.42
N LEU A 181 -0.81 15.85 4.94
CA LEU A 181 -0.81 17.06 5.74
C LEU A 181 -2.19 17.69 5.80
N ILE A 182 -2.58 18.12 7.00
CA ILE A 182 -3.69 19.03 7.20
C ILE A 182 -3.11 20.39 7.54
N LEU A 183 -3.36 21.36 6.67
CA LEU A 183 -2.93 22.75 6.84
C LEU A 183 -4.15 23.61 7.19
N PRO A 184 -4.06 24.46 8.23
CA PRO A 184 -5.06 25.50 8.41
C PRO A 184 -4.99 26.45 7.22
N VAL A 185 -6.14 26.81 6.64
CA VAL A 185 -6.17 27.90 5.67
C VAL A 185 -6.05 29.19 6.46
N ASP A 186 -5.01 29.98 6.19
CA ASP A 186 -4.86 31.35 6.71
C ASP A 186 -5.94 32.26 6.09
N SER A 187 -7.18 32.06 6.49
CA SER A 187 -8.30 32.91 6.12
C SER A 187 -8.40 34.03 7.15
N VAL A 188 -8.24 35.27 6.69
CA VAL A 188 -8.48 36.50 7.48
C VAL A 188 -9.94 36.57 7.98
N ASN A 189 -10.82 35.73 7.41
CA ASN A 189 -12.20 35.54 7.82
C ASN A 189 -12.31 34.17 8.51
N TYR A 190 -12.82 34.15 9.75
CA TYR A 190 -13.02 33.04 10.71
C TYR A 190 -13.57 31.67 10.21
N SER A 191 -13.65 31.39 8.90
CA SER A 191 -13.87 30.05 8.35
C SER A 191 -12.66 29.17 8.63
N ARG A 192 -12.84 28.15 9.47
CA ARG A 192 -11.85 27.09 9.72
C ARG A 192 -11.79 26.11 8.55
N ASP A 193 -11.52 26.61 7.34
CA ASP A 193 -11.27 25.72 6.21
C ASP A 193 -9.92 25.02 6.42
N THR A 194 -9.92 23.70 6.30
CA THR A 194 -8.71 22.88 6.34
C THR A 194 -8.35 22.44 4.93
N ARG A 195 -7.12 22.71 4.52
CA ARG A 195 -6.57 22.21 3.26
C ARG A 195 -5.84 20.90 3.54
N ILE A 196 -6.25 19.84 2.86
CA ILE A 196 -5.59 18.52 2.95
C ILE A 196 -4.70 18.35 1.72
N GLU A 197 -3.42 18.13 1.96
CA GLU A 197 -2.41 17.91 0.94
C GLU A 197 -1.80 16.53 1.07
N VAL A 198 -1.50 15.92 -0.08
CA VAL A 198 -0.70 14.71 -0.20
C VAL A 198 0.72 15.14 -0.56
N ILE A 199 1.70 14.59 0.16
CA ILE A 199 3.12 14.82 -0.02
C ILE A 199 3.79 13.52 -0.43
N ASP A 200 4.54 13.55 -1.53
CA ASP A 200 5.50 12.49 -1.86
C ASP A 200 6.83 12.74 -1.13
N HIS A 201 7.17 11.87 -0.17
CA HIS A 201 8.38 12.00 0.64
C HIS A 201 9.66 11.49 -0.05
N ILE A 202 9.53 10.77 -1.16
CA ILE A 202 10.68 10.21 -1.89
C ILE A 202 11.09 11.11 -3.06
N ALA A 203 10.16 11.94 -3.55
CA ALA A 203 10.50 12.96 -4.54
C ALA A 203 11.54 13.96 -4.01
N ARG A 204 12.69 14.07 -4.71
CA ARG A 204 13.76 15.05 -4.43
C ARG A 204 13.21 16.48 -4.34
N ASN A 205 12.14 16.76 -5.07
CA ASN A 205 11.31 17.93 -4.91
C ASN A 205 10.03 17.49 -4.22
N VAL A 206 9.83 17.91 -2.97
CA VAL A 206 8.59 17.67 -2.19
C VAL A 206 7.40 18.20 -3.00
N GLN A 207 6.74 17.31 -3.75
CA GLN A 207 5.55 17.65 -4.51
C GLN A 207 4.38 17.62 -3.55
N ARG A 208 3.68 18.74 -3.45
CA ARG A 208 2.44 18.86 -2.69
C ARG A 208 1.29 18.98 -3.66
N GLN A 209 0.29 18.12 -3.49
CA GLN A 209 -0.92 18.13 -4.30
C GLN A 209 -2.12 18.15 -3.36
N ALA A 210 -3.18 18.89 -3.71
CA ALA A 210 -4.40 18.81 -2.94
C ALA A 210 -4.97 17.37 -3.02
N ILE A 211 -5.49 16.84 -1.92
CA ILE A 211 -6.02 15.46 -1.90
C ILE A 211 -7.10 15.24 -2.97
N ARG A 212 -7.90 16.28 -3.28
CA ARG A 212 -8.91 16.24 -4.34
C ARG A 212 -8.27 15.93 -5.70
N ASP A 213 -7.22 16.67 -6.05
CA ASP A 213 -6.55 16.53 -7.34
C ASP A 213 -5.83 15.18 -7.41
N PHE A 214 -5.21 14.76 -6.30
CA PHE A 214 -4.57 13.45 -6.19
C PHE A 214 -5.57 12.32 -6.45
N ILE A 215 -6.68 12.27 -5.72
CA ILE A 215 -7.71 11.22 -5.88
C ILE A 215 -8.37 11.27 -7.27
N ALA A 216 -8.63 12.46 -7.81
CA ALA A 216 -9.16 12.60 -9.17
C ALA A 216 -8.19 12.01 -10.20
N GLU A 217 -6.88 12.23 -10.02
CA GLU A 217 -5.86 11.69 -10.89
C GLU A 217 -5.79 10.15 -10.84
N LEU A 218 -6.05 9.54 -9.68
CA LEU A 218 -6.12 8.09 -9.55
C LEU A 218 -7.33 7.49 -10.26
N SER A 219 -8.45 8.22 -10.28
CA SER A 219 -9.73 7.76 -10.83
C SER A 219 -10.16 6.38 -10.28
N PRO A 220 -10.39 6.26 -8.95
CA PRO A 220 -10.75 4.99 -8.33
C PRO A 220 -12.09 4.44 -8.84
N PRO A 221 -12.30 3.11 -8.80
CA PRO A 221 -13.57 2.48 -9.15
C PRO A 221 -14.75 3.04 -8.34
N LEU A 222 -15.90 3.21 -9.00
CA LEU A 222 -17.09 3.78 -8.36
C LEU A 222 -17.64 2.89 -7.23
N ASN A 223 -17.32 1.59 -7.24
CA ASN A 223 -17.76 0.61 -6.27
C ASN A 223 -16.71 0.32 -5.17
N LEU A 224 -15.64 1.11 -5.09
CA LEU A 224 -14.60 0.95 -4.08
C LEU A 224 -15.16 1.22 -2.67
N LYS A 225 -15.17 0.19 -1.81
CA LYS A 225 -15.66 0.23 -0.43
C LYS A 225 -14.54 0.33 0.60
N TYR A 226 -13.40 -0.33 0.34
CA TYR A 226 -12.22 -0.31 1.21
C TYR A 226 -11.00 0.25 0.47
N PHE A 227 -10.32 1.23 1.07
CA PHE A 227 -9.12 1.86 0.51
C PHE A 227 -7.96 1.91 1.52
N ASP A 228 -6.90 1.17 1.23
CA ASP A 228 -5.62 1.19 1.97
C ASP A 228 -4.44 1.43 1.03
N PRO A 229 -4.17 2.70 0.72
CA PRO A 229 -3.04 3.13 -0.09
C PRO A 229 -1.71 3.19 0.70
N ALA A 230 -1.63 2.66 1.91
CA ALA A 230 -0.49 2.89 2.80
C ALA A 230 -0.16 4.37 3.06
N PHE A 231 -1.18 5.24 3.14
CA PHE A 231 -0.98 6.65 3.48
C PHE A 231 -0.53 6.80 4.92
N PHE A 232 0.51 7.60 5.15
CA PHE A 232 0.87 7.98 6.50
C PHE A 232 0.37 9.37 6.85
N VAL A 233 -0.23 9.53 8.03
CA VAL A 233 -0.71 10.84 8.48
C VAL A 233 0.41 11.50 9.28
N GLN A 234 0.99 12.56 8.74
CA GLN A 234 2.08 13.23 9.40
C GLN A 234 1.53 13.98 10.62
N ARG A 235 2.11 13.72 11.80
CA ARG A 235 1.83 14.51 12.99
C ARG A 235 2.22 15.96 12.69
N SER A 236 1.28 16.89 12.80
CA SER A 236 1.59 18.31 12.72
C SER A 236 2.67 18.58 13.77
N PHE A 237 3.87 18.98 13.33
CA PHE A 237 4.94 19.35 14.26
C PHE A 237 4.53 20.64 14.97
N VAL A 238 3.77 20.50 16.05
CA VAL A 238 3.63 21.54 17.08
C VAL A 238 4.78 21.40 18.08
N GLY A 239 5.97 21.03 17.59
CA GLY A 239 7.17 21.11 18.39
C GLY A 239 7.48 22.58 18.62
N PRO A 240 7.72 23.04 19.86
CA PRO A 240 8.28 24.37 20.05
C PRO A 240 9.58 24.43 19.25
N CYS A 241 9.62 25.29 18.24
CA CYS A 241 10.85 25.58 17.51
C CYS A 241 11.86 26.00 18.56
N LEU A 242 12.88 25.18 18.80
CA LEU A 242 13.84 25.39 19.87
C LEU A 242 14.46 26.77 19.65
N GLN A 243 14.07 27.73 20.48
CA GLN A 243 14.72 29.02 20.42
C GLN A 243 16.19 28.82 20.82
N PRO A 244 17.14 29.34 20.04
CA PRO A 244 18.54 29.23 20.39
C PRO A 244 18.74 29.79 21.80
N PRO A 245 19.58 29.13 22.63
CA PRO A 245 19.77 29.57 24.01
C PRO A 245 20.25 31.02 24.05
N ASP A 246 19.69 31.82 24.96
CA ASP A 246 20.19 33.17 25.24
C ASP A 246 21.70 33.13 25.50
N ARG A 247 22.44 34.08 24.93
CA ARG A 247 23.93 34.15 24.98
C ARG A 247 24.54 34.09 26.39
N TRP A 248 23.72 34.22 27.44
CA TRP A 248 24.13 34.32 28.83
C TRP A 248 23.86 33.05 29.66
N ARG A 249 23.20 32.02 29.11
CA ARG A 249 23.00 30.75 29.84
C ARG A 249 24.15 29.77 29.58
N SER A 250 24.66 29.15 30.65
CA SER A 250 25.60 28.04 30.51
C SER A 250 24.91 26.90 29.75
N LYS A 251 25.56 26.40 28.69
CA LYS A 251 25.05 25.30 27.86
C LYS A 251 24.60 24.10 28.71
N ARG A 252 25.28 23.84 29.83
CA ARG A 252 25.05 22.67 30.69
C ARG A 252 23.77 22.78 31.54
N THR A 253 23.45 23.97 32.05
CA THR A 253 22.20 24.19 32.82
C THR A 253 20.99 24.24 31.90
N TYR A 254 21.11 24.86 30.73
CA TYR A 254 20.10 24.84 29.67
C TYR A 254 19.76 23.39 29.28
N PHE A 255 20.76 22.57 28.94
CA PHE A 255 20.54 21.17 28.58
C PHE A 255 19.84 20.35 29.68
N ARG A 256 20.15 20.58 30.96
CA ARG A 256 19.61 19.78 32.07
C ARG A 256 18.18 20.18 32.45
N GLU A 257 17.87 21.48 32.44
CA GLU A 257 16.50 21.99 32.62
C GLU A 257 15.61 21.64 31.42
N GLU A 258 16.16 21.73 30.21
CA GLU A 258 15.43 21.42 28.98
C GLU A 258 15.17 19.92 28.86
N HIS A 259 16.15 19.06 29.15
CA HIS A 259 15.93 17.61 29.20
C HIS A 259 14.88 17.22 30.24
N ARG A 260 14.85 17.87 31.42
CA ARG A 260 13.81 17.63 32.44
C ARG A 260 12.43 18.14 32.01
N ARG A 261 12.36 19.29 31.32
CA ARG A 261 11.12 19.81 30.73
C ARG A 261 10.62 18.92 29.59
N GLN A 262 11.51 18.41 28.75
CA GLN A 262 11.21 17.48 27.67
C GLN A 262 10.62 16.19 28.24
N VAL A 263 11.27 15.54 29.21
CA VAL A 263 10.76 14.27 29.79
C VAL A 263 9.36 14.41 30.39
N ASN A 264 9.06 15.51 31.08
CA ASN A 264 7.71 15.72 31.66
C ASN A 264 6.69 16.24 30.63
N LYS A 265 7.09 17.02 29.61
CA LYS A 265 6.20 17.37 28.48
C LYS A 265 5.81 16.13 27.69
N ASN A 266 6.74 15.20 27.47
CA ASN A 266 6.54 14.07 26.58
C ASN A 266 5.30 13.19 26.93
N VAL A 267 4.85 13.14 28.19
CA VAL A 267 3.67 12.33 28.59
C VAL A 267 2.33 13.07 28.34
N GLU A 268 2.24 14.36 28.66
CA GLU A 268 1.03 15.16 28.40
C GLU A 268 0.90 15.54 26.91
N ASP A 269 2.04 15.76 26.24
CA ASP A 269 2.15 16.08 24.81
C ASP A 269 1.84 14.83 23.95
N ASP A 270 2.12 13.61 24.45
CA ASP A 270 1.76 12.36 23.76
C ASP A 270 0.24 12.18 23.64
N GLY A 271 -0.53 12.45 24.70
CA GLY A 271 -2.00 12.32 24.68
C GLY A 271 -2.67 13.36 23.77
N MET A 272 -2.15 14.60 23.79
CA MET A 272 -2.59 15.68 22.88
C MET A 272 -2.22 15.38 21.42
N ALA A 273 -1.01 14.85 21.17
CA ALA A 273 -0.56 14.49 19.84
C ALA A 273 -1.37 13.33 19.24
N GLU A 274 -1.69 12.30 20.03
CA GLU A 274 -2.56 11.21 19.58
C GLU A 274 -3.98 11.70 19.32
N THR A 275 -4.53 12.56 20.19
CA THR A 275 -5.85 13.16 19.99
C THR A 275 -5.90 13.98 18.70
N LEU A 276 -4.87 14.78 18.43
CA LEU A 276 -4.74 15.54 17.20
C LEU A 276 -4.58 14.63 15.98
N LEU A 277 -3.77 13.57 16.07
CA LEU A 277 -3.60 12.58 15.00
C LEU A 277 -4.93 11.89 14.65
N ARG A 278 -5.66 11.42 15.66
CA ARG A 278 -6.99 10.82 15.48
C ARG A 278 -7.95 11.82 14.84
N SER A 279 -7.98 13.07 15.31
CA SER A 279 -8.79 14.12 14.70
C SER A 279 -8.43 14.33 13.23
N ASN A 280 -7.13 14.35 12.90
CA ASN A 280 -6.67 14.51 11.51
C ASN A 280 -7.09 13.31 10.65
N MET A 281 -6.94 12.08 11.14
CA MET A 281 -7.39 10.87 10.44
C MET A 281 -8.89 10.89 10.18
N VAL A 282 -9.72 11.31 11.15
CA VAL A 282 -11.17 11.50 10.96
C VAL A 282 -11.44 12.53 9.86
N THR A 283 -10.79 13.70 9.89
CA THR A 283 -10.95 14.74 8.87
C THR A 283 -10.56 14.24 7.47
N ILE A 284 -9.48 13.46 7.37
CA ILE A 284 -9.03 12.86 6.10
C ILE A 284 -10.04 11.81 5.62
N ALA A 285 -10.52 10.93 6.50
CA ALA A 285 -11.52 9.92 6.15
C ALA A 285 -12.82 10.55 5.64
N HIS A 286 -13.32 11.60 6.31
CA HIS A 286 -14.46 12.38 5.80
C HIS A 286 -14.20 12.91 4.40
N ARG A 287 -13.02 13.50 4.16
CA ARG A 287 -12.66 14.02 2.85
C ARG A 287 -12.52 12.93 1.78
N LEU A 288 -12.01 11.75 2.13
CA LEU A 288 -11.94 10.60 1.22
C LEU A 288 -13.34 10.11 0.85
N ILE A 289 -14.28 10.02 1.81
CA ILE A 289 -15.68 9.64 1.55
C ILE A 289 -16.38 10.69 0.67
N GLU A 290 -16.12 11.98 0.87
CA GLU A 290 -16.65 13.02 -0.03
C GLU A 290 -16.16 12.86 -1.48
N LEU A 291 -14.91 12.40 -1.67
CA LEU A 291 -14.30 12.21 -2.98
C LEU A 291 -14.64 10.84 -3.59
N ILE A 292 -14.88 9.82 -2.76
CA ILE A 292 -15.20 8.44 -3.13
C ILE A 292 -16.41 7.99 -2.27
N PRO A 293 -17.65 8.34 -2.67
CA PRO A 293 -18.83 8.18 -1.82
C PRO A 293 -19.19 6.75 -1.42
N SER A 294 -18.68 5.76 -2.17
CA SER A 294 -18.85 4.33 -1.93
C SER A 294 -17.98 3.79 -0.80
N LEU A 295 -17.01 4.56 -0.29
CA LEU A 295 -16.17 4.09 0.80
C LEU A 295 -16.97 3.87 2.09
N GLU A 296 -16.72 2.70 2.67
CA GLU A 296 -17.26 2.24 3.94
C GLU A 296 -16.16 2.15 5.00
N ASN A 297 -14.91 1.92 4.60
CA ASN A 297 -13.76 1.74 5.47
C ASN A 297 -12.42 2.00 4.74
N GLY A 298 -11.34 1.99 5.50
CA GLY A 298 -9.99 2.12 4.97
C GLY A 298 -8.95 2.08 6.08
N ALA A 299 -7.70 2.35 5.71
CA ALA A 299 -6.62 2.40 6.68
C ALA A 299 -5.67 3.60 6.47
N PHE A 300 -5.10 4.03 7.58
CA PHE A 300 -3.99 4.98 7.64
C PHE A 300 -2.82 4.33 8.38
N TRP A 301 -1.62 4.84 8.13
CA TRP A 301 -0.41 4.37 8.77
C TRP A 301 0.22 5.50 9.60
N GLU A 302 0.81 5.14 10.72
CA GLU A 302 1.51 6.03 11.62
C GLU A 302 2.93 5.51 11.80
N ASP A 303 3.92 6.37 11.58
CA ASP A 303 5.32 6.05 11.82
C ASP A 303 5.60 5.98 13.34
N ALA A 304 5.92 4.79 13.88
CA ALA A 304 6.32 4.63 15.27
C ALA A 304 7.83 4.86 15.51
N SER A 305 8.60 5.23 14.48
CA SER A 305 10.07 5.37 14.51
C SER A 305 10.59 6.33 15.59
N SER A 306 9.76 7.27 16.05
CA SER A 306 10.11 8.11 17.20
C SER A 306 10.27 7.36 18.53
N LYS A 307 9.78 6.11 18.64
CA LYS A 307 9.77 5.31 19.87
C LYS A 307 10.42 3.93 19.74
N THR A 308 10.47 3.30 18.56
CA THR A 308 11.06 1.96 18.36
C THR A 308 11.78 1.85 17.01
N GLN A 309 12.82 1.01 16.90
CA GLN A 309 13.64 0.85 15.68
C GLN A 309 12.88 0.28 14.48
N ILE A 310 11.70 -0.33 14.68
CA ILE A 310 10.79 -0.77 13.64
C ILE A 310 9.38 -0.66 14.24
N ASN A 311 8.43 -0.10 13.50
CA ASN A 311 7.02 -0.56 13.38
C ASN A 311 6.14 0.60 12.92
N TRP A 312 5.35 0.38 11.89
CA TRP A 312 4.24 1.27 11.56
C TRP A 312 3.02 0.82 12.35
N TYR A 313 2.22 1.75 12.86
CA TYR A 313 0.87 1.42 13.37
C TYR A 313 -0.14 1.60 12.25
N ARG A 314 -1.03 0.63 12.08
CA ARG A 314 -2.10 0.67 11.08
C ARG A 314 -3.41 1.00 11.75
N TRP A 315 -3.91 2.19 11.50
CA TRP A 315 -5.19 2.65 11.99
C TRP A 315 -6.27 2.31 10.98
N GLU A 316 -7.24 1.50 11.37
CA GLU A 316 -8.43 1.25 10.56
C GLU A 316 -9.51 2.27 10.89
N TRP A 317 -10.22 2.74 9.86
CA TRP A 317 -11.40 3.56 10.04
C TRP A 317 -12.61 2.94 9.38
N LYS A 318 -13.78 3.19 9.96
CA LYS A 318 -15.07 2.70 9.47
C LYS A 318 -16.11 3.80 9.51
N ARG A 319 -16.87 3.92 8.42
CA ARG A 319 -18.05 4.76 8.31
C ARG A 319 -19.19 4.12 9.09
N VAL A 320 -19.77 4.87 10.01
CA VAL A 320 -20.94 4.47 10.79
C VAL A 320 -22.11 5.34 10.42
N SER A 321 -23.14 4.74 9.83
CA SER A 321 -24.39 5.41 9.54
C SER A 321 -25.10 5.73 10.84
N LYS A 322 -25.35 7.01 11.13
CA LYS A 322 -26.27 7.37 12.21
C LYS A 322 -27.68 7.02 11.73
N GLY A 323 -28.48 6.40 12.60
CA GLY A 323 -29.87 6.06 12.26
C GLY A 323 -30.62 7.28 11.72
N TYR A 324 -31.53 7.05 10.76
CA TYR A 324 -32.29 8.09 10.06
C TYR A 324 -32.93 9.08 11.04
N ASN A 325 -32.37 10.30 11.11
CA ASN A 325 -33.11 11.49 11.47
C ASN A 325 -33.35 12.24 10.16
N ASP A 326 -34.61 12.54 9.87
CA ASP A 326 -35.22 12.55 8.54
C ASP A 326 -34.68 13.48 7.43
N ASP A 327 -33.58 14.22 7.57
CA ASP A 327 -33.16 15.17 6.51
C ASP A 327 -31.64 15.33 6.27
N GLU A 328 -30.76 14.67 7.03
CA GLU A 328 -29.31 14.72 6.78
C GLU A 328 -28.68 13.32 6.90
N HIS A 329 -27.99 12.86 5.85
CA HIS A 329 -27.16 11.65 5.91
C HIS A 329 -25.91 11.91 6.75
N GLU A 330 -26.10 12.07 8.05
CA GLU A 330 -25.01 12.23 8.99
C GLU A 330 -24.34 10.87 9.24
N PHE A 331 -23.01 10.82 9.08
CA PHE A 331 -22.21 9.65 9.42
C PHE A 331 -21.08 10.07 10.36
N SER A 332 -20.64 9.12 11.19
CA SER A 332 -19.44 9.26 12.01
C SER A 332 -18.34 8.32 11.53
N ILE A 333 -17.09 8.63 11.92
CA ILE A 333 -15.93 7.77 11.69
C ILE A 333 -15.52 7.14 13.02
N GLU A 334 -15.52 5.82 13.07
CA GLU A 334 -14.85 5.06 14.12
C GLU A 334 -13.41 4.78 13.69
N LEU A 335 -12.46 4.94 14.61
CA LEU A 335 -11.04 4.67 14.42
C LEU A 335 -10.58 3.61 15.42
N ASP A 336 -9.90 2.59 14.91
CA ASP A 336 -9.23 1.55 15.70
C ASP A 336 -7.73 1.51 15.33
N LYS A 337 -6.86 1.20 16.29
CA LYS A 337 -5.39 1.28 16.15
C LYS A 337 -4.73 -0.10 16.07
#